data_AF-A0A2E4CFE3-F1
#
_entry.id   AF-A0A2E4CFE3-F1
#
_cell.length_a   1.000
_cell.length_b   1.000
_cell.length_c   1.000
_cell.angle_alpha   90.00
_cell.angle_beta   90.00
_cell.angle_gamma   90.00
#
_symmetry.space_group_name_H-M   'P 1'
#
loop_
_entity.id
_entity.type
_entity.pdbx_description
1 polymer ?
#
loop_
_entity_poly.entity_id
_entity_poly.type
_entity_poly.pdbx_seq_one_letter_code
_entity_poly.pdbx_strand_id
1 'polypeptide(L)'
;MFRCHFCQQITPPKTTRHSVVIEVREKRYSSQKREFKRGGRRDFRDRDEPTPDRGGQGVEIMREVSSCPTCAAKQHEVKRVELETAAPAPEAAETENSEEQS
;
A
#
# COMPACT_ATOMS: atom_id res chain seq x y z
N MET A 1 17.69 -17.65 -15.03
CA MET A 1 18.96 -16.92 -14.92
C MET A 1 18.62 -15.44 -14.95
N PHE A 2 18.95 -14.68 -13.91
CA PHE A 2 18.66 -13.24 -13.83
C PHE A 2 19.81 -12.51 -13.13
N ARG A 3 19.93 -11.20 -13.31
CA ARG A 3 20.91 -10.39 -12.58
C ARG A 3 20.30 -9.95 -11.25
N CYS A 4 20.96 -10.27 -10.15
CA CYS A 4 20.59 -9.75 -8.84
C CYS A 4 20.86 -8.24 -8.80
N HIS A 5 19.91 -7.42 -8.34
CA HIS A 5 20.09 -5.98 -8.25
C HIS A 5 21.17 -5.58 -7.22
N PHE A 6 21.28 -6.34 -6.12
CA PHE A 6 22.18 -6.02 -5.00
C PHE A 6 23.63 -6.45 -5.24
N CYS A 7 23.86 -7.73 -5.58
CA CYS A 7 25.21 -8.26 -5.81
C CYS A 7 25.66 -8.20 -7.28
N GLN A 8 24.77 -7.82 -8.21
CA GLN A 8 25.03 -7.69 -9.66
C GLN A 8 25.49 -8.99 -10.36
N GLN A 9 25.58 -10.10 -9.63
CA GLN A 9 25.91 -11.40 -10.19
C GLN A 9 24.73 -11.98 -10.96
N ILE A 10 25.06 -12.72 -12.02
CA ILE A 10 24.08 -13.49 -12.77
C ILE A 10 23.81 -14.80 -12.02
N THR A 11 22.56 -15.01 -11.63
CA THR A 11 22.17 -16.18 -10.84
C THR A 11 22.12 -17.45 -11.70
N PRO A 12 22.62 -18.60 -11.19
CA PRO A 12 22.61 -19.84 -11.94
C PRO A 12 21.19 -20.30 -12.30
N PRO A 13 21.03 -21.20 -13.29
CA PRO A 13 19.72 -21.78 -13.59
C PRO A 13 19.13 -22.47 -12.36
N LYS A 14 17.79 -22.46 -12.26
CA LYS A 14 16.99 -23.04 -11.16
C LYS A 14 17.08 -22.31 -9.80
N THR A 15 17.69 -21.13 -9.72
CA THR A 15 17.55 -20.29 -8.50
C THR A 15 16.22 -19.55 -8.49
N THR A 16 15.55 -19.53 -7.33
CA THR A 16 14.34 -18.73 -7.12
C THR A 16 14.66 -17.23 -7.18
N ARG A 17 13.74 -16.48 -7.79
CA ARG A 17 13.79 -15.01 -7.84
C ARG A 17 12.91 -14.45 -6.73
N HIS A 18 13.45 -13.53 -5.93
CA HIS A 18 12.68 -12.80 -4.93
C HIS A 18 12.54 -11.34 -5.31
N SER A 19 11.33 -10.79 -5.25
CA SER A 19 11.07 -9.36 -5.40
C SER A 19 11.24 -8.66 -4.04
N VAL A 20 12.11 -7.66 -4.01
CA VAL A 20 12.31 -6.83 -2.82
C VAL A 20 11.84 -5.42 -3.17
N VAL A 21 10.90 -4.91 -2.38
CA VAL A 21 10.44 -3.52 -2.47
C VAL A 21 11.58 -2.59 -2.02
N ILE A 22 11.93 -1.56 -2.78
CA ILE A 22 12.94 -0.57 -2.38
C ILE A 22 12.28 0.75 -2.02
N GLU A 23 11.27 1.14 -2.78
CA GLU A 23 10.66 2.45 -2.68
C GLU A 23 9.16 2.33 -2.52
N VAL A 24 8.64 3.09 -1.56
CA VAL A 24 7.26 3.06 -1.13
C VAL A 24 6.80 4.51 -0.99
N ARG A 25 5.58 4.81 -1.43
CA ARG A 25 5.01 6.15 -1.37
C ARG A 25 3.64 6.12 -0.69
N GLU A 26 3.41 7.07 0.21
CA GLU A 26 2.09 7.31 0.77
C GLU A 26 1.15 7.92 -0.28
N LYS A 27 -0.05 7.37 -0.38
CA LYS A 27 -1.08 7.86 -1.29
C LYS A 27 -2.41 7.98 -0.58
N ARG A 28 -3.02 9.15 -0.74
CA ARG A 28 -4.39 9.39 -0.31
C ARG A 28 -5.32 9.11 -1.48
N TYR A 29 -6.15 8.08 -1.35
CA TYR A 29 -7.18 7.75 -2.31
C TYR A 29 -8.39 8.66 -2.09
N SER A 30 -8.81 9.37 -3.14
CA SER A 30 -10.03 10.18 -3.09
C SER A 30 -11.25 9.28 -2.96
N SER A 31 -12.18 9.63 -2.08
CA SER A 31 -13.51 9.00 -2.05
C SER A 31 -14.27 9.38 -3.31
N GLN A 32 -14.40 8.46 -4.28
CA GLN A 32 -15.26 8.70 -5.43
C GLN A 32 -16.68 8.31 -5.09
N LYS A 33 -17.57 9.31 -5.09
CA LYS A 33 -19.01 9.06 -5.19
C LYS A 33 -19.28 8.77 -6.66
N ARG A 34 -19.54 7.50 -7.03
CA ARG A 34 -19.95 7.17 -8.40
C ARG A 34 -21.25 7.91 -8.71
N GLU A 35 -21.22 8.84 -9.66
CA GLU A 35 -22.44 9.49 -10.15
C GLU A 35 -23.27 8.49 -10.94
N PHE A 36 -24.47 8.19 -10.43
CA PHE A 36 -25.45 7.39 -11.14
C PHE A 36 -25.89 8.13 -12.41
N LYS A 37 -25.52 7.62 -13.59
CA LYS A 37 -26.21 8.00 -14.83
C LYS A 37 -27.64 7.44 -14.75
N ARG A 38 -28.59 8.23 -14.24
CA ARG A 38 -30.02 7.97 -14.39
C ARG A 38 -30.37 8.09 -15.87
N GLY A 39 -30.22 6.98 -16.59
CA GLY A 39 -30.48 6.90 -18.03
C GLY A 39 -31.02 5.55 -18.43
N GLY A 40 -32.34 5.40 -18.33
CA GLY A 40 -33.10 4.59 -19.28
C GLY A 40 -33.50 3.17 -18.85
N ARG A 41 -34.74 3.08 -18.35
CA ARG A 41 -35.72 1.97 -18.46
C ARG A 41 -35.34 0.52 -18.07
N ARG A 42 -36.33 -0.06 -17.38
CA ARG A 42 -36.72 -1.47 -17.27
C ARG A 42 -36.12 -2.26 -16.09
N ASP A 43 -36.97 -2.43 -15.09
CA ASP A 43 -37.35 -3.71 -14.48
C ASP A 43 -36.30 -4.83 -14.58
N PHE A 44 -35.22 -4.73 -13.80
CA PHE A 44 -34.40 -5.89 -13.52
C PHE A 44 -33.71 -5.72 -12.18
N ARG A 45 -34.32 -6.32 -11.16
CA ARG A 45 -33.73 -6.82 -9.92
C ARG A 45 -33.02 -5.78 -9.05
N ASP A 46 -33.20 -5.95 -7.74
CA ASP A 46 -32.30 -5.49 -6.68
C ASP A 46 -30.86 -5.94 -6.95
N ARG A 47 -30.18 -5.27 -7.89
CA ARG A 47 -28.79 -5.53 -8.21
C ARG A 47 -27.99 -4.45 -7.51
N ASP A 48 -27.68 -4.77 -6.26
CA ASP A 48 -26.62 -4.21 -5.43
C ASP A 48 -26.49 -2.70 -5.52
N GLU A 49 -27.11 -1.99 -4.58
CA GLU A 49 -26.77 -0.60 -4.32
C GLU A 49 -25.23 -0.49 -4.15
N PRO A 50 -24.51 0.17 -5.08
CA PRO A 50 -23.06 0.16 -5.04
C PRO A 50 -22.60 0.87 -3.77
N THR A 51 -21.96 0.13 -2.87
CA THR A 51 -21.39 0.70 -1.65
C THR A 51 -20.38 1.78 -2.07
N PRO A 52 -20.53 3.03 -1.61
CA PRO A 52 -19.61 4.10 -1.97
C PRO A 52 -18.21 3.80 -1.43
N ASP A 53 -17.19 3.98 -2.28
CA ASP A 53 -15.79 3.82 -1.88
C ASP A 53 -15.45 4.85 -0.81
N ARG A 54 -15.27 4.37 0.43
CA ARG A 54 -14.71 5.16 1.53
C ARG A 54 -13.23 5.33 1.22
N GLY A 55 -12.89 6.42 0.51
CA GLY A 55 -11.51 6.80 0.26
C GLY A 55 -10.67 6.71 1.55
N GLY A 56 -9.36 6.52 1.40
CA GLY A 56 -8.49 6.21 2.52
C GLY A 56 -7.04 6.60 2.27
N GLN A 57 -6.22 6.52 3.31
CA GLN A 57 -4.77 6.58 3.18
C GLN A 57 -4.25 5.16 3.01
N GLY A 58 -3.37 4.98 2.03
CA GLY A 58 -2.68 3.73 1.81
C GLY A 58 -1.28 3.97 1.31
N VAL A 59 -0.61 2.87 1.04
CA VAL A 59 0.81 2.85 0.75
C VAL A 59 0.99 2.13 -0.58
N GLU A 60 1.58 2.81 -1.57
CA GLU A 60 1.87 2.24 -2.88
C GLU A 60 3.33 1.84 -3.00
N ILE A 61 3.55 0.63 -3.51
CA ILE A 61 4.88 0.14 -3.85
C ILE A 61 5.29 0.79 -5.17
N MET A 62 6.28 1.69 -5.11
CA MET A 62 6.76 2.42 -6.29
C MET A 62 7.78 1.60 -7.08
N ARG A 63 8.66 0.90 -6.37
CA ARG A 63 9.77 0.18 -7.01
C ARG A 63 10.05 -1.14 -6.33
N GLU A 64 10.05 -2.20 -7.14
CA GLU A 64 10.48 -3.53 -6.77
C GLU A 64 11.68 -3.96 -7.62
N VAL A 65 12.62 -4.68 -7.01
CA VAL A 65 13.79 -5.22 -7.71
C VAL A 65 13.91 -6.73 -7.54
N SER A 66 14.55 -7.38 -8.50
CA SER A 66 14.89 -8.79 -8.41
C SER A 66 16.16 -9.04 -7.62
N SER A 67 16.10 -9.99 -6.70
CA SER A 67 17.22 -10.38 -5.85
C SER A 67 17.39 -11.90 -5.78
N CYS A 68 18.62 -12.33 -5.52
CA CYS A 68 18.91 -13.71 -5.15
C CYS A 68 18.41 -13.99 -3.72
N PRO A 69 18.16 -15.26 -3.34
CA PRO A 69 17.60 -15.60 -2.03
C PRO A 69 18.45 -15.09 -0.86
N THR A 70 19.77 -15.07 -1.00
CA THR A 70 20.69 -14.59 0.04
C THR A 70 20.60 -13.07 0.22
N CYS A 71 20.50 -12.29 -0.86
CA CYS A 71 20.30 -10.85 -0.77
C CYS A 71 18.89 -10.49 -0.31
N ALA A 72 17.88 -11.28 -0.69
CA ALA A 72 16.51 -11.08 -0.22
C ALA A 72 16.43 -11.21 1.31
N ALA A 73 16.98 -12.31 1.87
CA ALA A 73 16.96 -12.55 3.31
C ALA A 73 17.56 -11.39 4.12
N LYS A 74 18.74 -10.90 3.71
CA LYS A 74 19.38 -9.74 4.35
C LYS A 74 18.52 -8.49 4.33
N GLN A 75 17.82 -8.23 3.23
CA GLN A 75 16.97 -7.04 3.11
C GLN A 75 15.67 -7.18 3.91
N HIS A 76 15.14 -8.40 4.07
CA HIS A 76 14.00 -8.64 4.96
C HIS A 76 14.38 -8.48 6.44
N GLU A 77 15.60 -8.84 6.83
CA GLU A 77 16.12 -8.61 8.18
C GLU A 77 16.29 -7.11 8.47
N VAL A 78 16.93 -6.35 7.57
CA VAL A 78 17.11 -4.89 7.76
C VAL A 78 15.76 -4.18 7.90
N LYS A 79 14.80 -4.47 7.04
CA LYS A 79 13.46 -3.86 7.13
C LYS A 79 12.73 -4.16 8.43
N ARG A 80 12.89 -5.37 8.97
CA ARG A 80 12.29 -5.74 10.26
C ARG A 80 12.84 -4.87 11.38
N VAL A 81 14.16 -4.69 11.42
CA VAL A 81 14.80 -3.82 12.41
C VAL A 81 14.37 -2.36 12.24
N GLU A 82 14.27 -1.86 11.01
CA GLU A 82 13.77 -0.49 10.75
C GLU A 82 12.32 -0.30 11.22
N LEU A 83 11.44 -1.28 10.99
CA LEU A 83 10.06 -1.26 11.51
C LEU A 83 10.00 -1.30 13.04
N GLU A 84 10.91 -2.03 13.68
CA GLU A 84 11.00 -2.10 15.15
C GLU A 84 11.61 -0.82 15.76
N THR A 85 12.51 -0.15 15.04
CA THR A 85 13.20 1.06 15.52
C THR A 85 12.45 2.35 15.15
N ALA A 86 11.56 2.32 14.16
CA ALA A 86 10.75 3.46 13.72
C ALA A 86 9.46 3.66 14.54
N ALA A 87 9.35 3.04 15.72
CA ALA A 87 8.29 3.34 16.67
C ALA A 87 8.76 4.38 17.71
N PRO A 88 8.60 5.69 17.49
CA PRO A 88 8.25 6.58 18.58
C PRO A 88 6.73 6.52 18.82
N ALA A 89 6.41 6.57 20.11
CA ALA A 89 5.12 6.42 20.76
C ALA A 89 3.99 7.37 20.27
N PRO A 90 2.71 7.02 20.56
CA PRO A 90 1.54 7.83 20.27
C PRO A 90 1.33 8.93 21.32
N GLU A 91 1.23 10.20 20.91
CA GLU A 91 0.77 11.29 21.81
C GLU A 91 -0.22 12.23 21.10
N ALA A 92 -1.48 12.11 21.54
CA ALA A 92 -2.54 13.09 21.79
C ALA A 92 -2.59 14.44 21.03
N ALA A 93 -3.79 14.73 20.51
CA ALA A 93 -4.47 16.00 20.76
C ALA A 93 -5.98 15.84 20.47
N GLU A 94 -6.71 15.35 21.48
CA GLU A 94 -8.11 15.74 21.66
C GLU A 94 -8.10 17.23 22.03
N THR A 95 -8.77 18.07 21.26
CA THR A 95 -9.24 19.37 21.74
C THR A 95 -10.69 19.51 21.33
N GLU A 96 -11.55 19.30 22.32
CA GLU A 96 -12.93 19.72 22.40
C GLU A 96 -13.05 21.17 21.90
N ASN A 97 -13.80 21.39 20.83
CA ASN A 97 -14.23 22.74 20.48
C ASN A 97 -15.58 22.99 21.17
N SER A 98 -15.52 23.64 22.34
CA SER A 98 -16.64 24.36 22.91
C SER A 98 -16.89 25.61 22.07
N GLU A 99 -18.01 25.66 21.35
CA GLU A 99 -18.56 26.93 20.87
C GLU A 99 -19.98 27.10 21.44
N GLU A 100 -20.00 27.88 22.52
CA GLU A 100 -21.09 28.75 22.97
C GLU A 100 -21.98 29.26 21.82
N GLN A 101 -23.27 28.93 21.88
CA GLN A 101 -24.32 29.80 21.36
C GLN A 101 -25.48 29.80 22.35
N SER A 102 -25.68 30.94 23.02
CA SER A 102 -26.90 31.31 23.73
C SER A 102 -27.10 32.81 23.59
#